data_AF-A0AAD3DED9-F1
#
_entry.id   AF-A0AAD3DED9-F1
#
_cell.length_a   1.000
_cell.length_b   1.000
_cell.length_c   1.000
_cell.angle_alpha   90.00
_cell.angle_beta   90.00
_cell.angle_gamma   90.00
#
_symmetry.space_group_name_H-M   'P 1'
#
loop_
_entity.id
_entity.type
_entity.pdbx_description
1 polymer ?
#
loop_
_entity_poly.entity_id
_entity_poly.type
_entity_poly.pdbx_seq_one_letter_code
_entity_poly.pdbx_strand_id
1 'polypeptide(L)'
;MYNGIGLLTPRGSGTSGHVQGNKFNLRGAPHVRTEPPKDGGPKQKQANQQILDHKKKREIELKVEQERERLEQEGVHTEADIEEILALFRAQELAKLSVNVNAVSNKLTDETHAMAQRKVEQMSKLKAAFGVKDDIREGDAFNRELQEQLKAQRMAEREAAQKAREEESKRREKEARRREKERAKEAKQREKEAKRREKEAKLREKEREEARRAEEERRRNASPEARLYRKYEAAPDRYDPYADEQRRGYDDRYDRDERRYDSASRDRDRDGAGEGRRGGMAPSVRDERGRDMPARDVERGRGRERGRDLDRMEDRDG
;
A
#
# COMPACT_ATOMS: atom_id res chain seq x y z
N MET A 1 74.40 4.13 -32.22
CA MET A 1 72.94 4.36 -32.09
C MET A 1 72.49 3.98 -30.70
N TYR A 2 71.70 4.81 -30.04
CA TYR A 2 71.14 4.56 -28.71
C TYR A 2 69.63 4.40 -28.83
N ASN A 3 69.06 3.31 -28.33
CA ASN A 3 67.64 2.97 -28.44
C ASN A 3 67.06 3.02 -29.87
N GLY A 4 67.86 2.67 -30.88
CA GLY A 4 67.45 2.72 -32.29
C GLY A 4 67.26 4.12 -32.88
N ILE A 5 67.65 5.17 -32.16
CA ILE A 5 67.49 6.57 -32.56
C ILE A 5 68.87 7.21 -32.77
N GLY A 6 68.99 8.08 -33.79
CA GLY A 6 70.19 8.84 -34.10
C GLY A 6 71.08 8.21 -35.18
N LEU A 7 72.30 8.73 -35.32
CA LEU A 7 73.29 8.23 -36.28
C LEU A 7 74.15 7.11 -35.68
N LEU A 8 74.68 6.22 -36.53
CA LEU A 8 75.63 5.19 -36.10
C LEU A 8 77.00 5.80 -35.78
N THR A 9 77.49 6.66 -36.67
CA THR A 9 78.71 7.47 -36.50
C THR A 9 78.49 8.88 -37.02
N PRO A 10 78.94 9.94 -36.32
CA PRO A 10 78.76 11.33 -36.77
C PRO A 10 79.72 11.73 -37.91
N ARG A 11 80.82 11.00 -38.10
CA ARG A 11 81.80 11.25 -39.17
C ARG A 11 81.16 11.05 -40.55
N GLY A 12 81.32 12.03 -41.43
CA GLY A 12 80.75 12.00 -42.79
C GLY A 12 79.30 12.52 -42.89
N SER A 13 78.60 12.73 -41.77
CA SER A 13 77.24 13.28 -41.78
C SER A 13 77.20 14.81 -41.91
N GLY A 14 78.33 15.51 -41.78
CA GLY A 14 78.40 16.97 -41.79
C GLY A 14 77.73 17.65 -40.59
N THR A 15 77.35 16.91 -39.54
CA THR A 15 76.74 17.42 -38.31
C THR A 15 77.48 16.92 -37.07
N SER A 16 77.19 17.50 -35.90
CA SER A 16 77.79 17.08 -34.63
C SER A 16 77.29 15.71 -34.12
N GLY A 17 76.25 15.15 -34.73
CA GLY A 17 75.60 13.91 -34.27
C GLY A 17 74.80 14.05 -32.97
N HIS A 18 74.53 15.27 -32.52
CA HIS A 18 73.74 15.52 -31.32
C HIS A 18 72.26 15.19 -31.55
N VAL A 19 71.70 14.32 -30.71
CA VAL A 19 70.29 13.88 -30.79
C VAL A 19 69.51 14.47 -29.62
N GLN A 20 68.43 15.19 -29.92
CA GLN A 20 67.51 15.74 -28.92
C GLN A 20 66.16 15.02 -28.98
N GLY A 21 65.56 14.80 -27.80
CA GLY A 21 64.20 14.27 -27.71
C GLY A 21 63.16 15.31 -28.14
N ASN A 22 62.16 14.88 -28.91
CA ASN A 22 61.05 15.75 -29.28
C ASN A 22 60.08 15.92 -28.09
N LYS A 23 60.07 17.11 -27.48
CA LYS A 23 59.18 17.46 -26.36
C LYS A 23 57.73 17.74 -26.78
N PHE A 24 57.46 17.91 -28.07
CA PHE A 24 56.13 18.22 -28.61
C PHE A 24 55.42 16.99 -29.19
N ASN A 25 55.98 15.79 -29.04
CA ASN A 25 55.31 14.58 -29.48
C ASN A 25 54.19 14.20 -28.49
N LEU A 26 52.99 14.74 -28.71
CA LEU A 26 51.79 14.50 -27.90
C LEU A 26 51.22 13.08 -28.05
N ARG A 27 51.68 12.32 -29.06
CA ARG A 27 51.42 10.90 -29.19
C ARG A 27 52.37 10.16 -28.24
N GLY A 28 52.00 10.13 -26.96
CA GLY A 28 52.63 9.22 -26.00
C GLY A 28 52.54 7.77 -26.48
N ALA A 29 53.32 6.87 -25.85
CA ALA A 29 53.20 5.44 -26.11
C ALA A 29 51.72 5.01 -26.02
N PRO A 30 51.24 4.09 -26.89
CA PRO A 30 49.87 3.61 -26.80
C PRO A 30 49.62 3.19 -25.35
N HIS A 31 48.59 3.76 -24.73
CA HIS A 31 48.22 3.43 -23.37
C HIS A 31 47.73 1.98 -23.37
N VAL A 32 48.66 1.05 -23.19
CA VAL A 32 48.34 -0.35 -22.96
C VAL A 32 47.68 -0.37 -21.59
N ARG A 33 46.35 -0.50 -21.56
CA ARG A 33 45.63 -0.81 -20.33
C ARG A 33 46.16 -2.16 -19.85
N THR A 34 47.05 -2.13 -18.87
CA THR A 34 47.59 -3.33 -18.20
C THR A 34 46.61 -3.88 -17.16
N GLU A 35 45.56 -3.13 -16.81
CA GLU A 35 44.50 -3.67 -15.98
C GLU A 35 43.58 -4.57 -16.82
N PRO A 36 43.30 -5.81 -16.37
CA PRO A 36 42.29 -6.63 -16.99
C PRO A 36 40.93 -5.89 -16.95
N PRO A 37 40.05 -6.09 -17.94
CA PRO A 37 38.69 -5.59 -17.86
C PRO A 37 38.10 -6.05 -16.52
N LYS A 38 37.74 -5.09 -15.67
CA LYS A 38 37.03 -5.39 -14.43
C LYS A 38 35.65 -5.88 -14.85
N ASP A 39 35.43 -7.20 -14.77
CA ASP A 39 34.16 -7.88 -15.08
C ASP A 39 33.03 -7.56 -14.07
N GLY A 40 33.06 -6.37 -13.45
CA GLY A 40 32.04 -5.90 -12.56
C GLY A 40 31.62 -4.52 -12.99
N GLY A 41 30.32 -4.34 -13.24
CA GLY A 41 29.72 -3.02 -13.41
C GLY A 41 30.05 -2.09 -12.23
N PRO A 42 29.66 -0.80 -12.32
CA PRO A 42 29.95 0.17 -11.26
C PRO A 42 29.43 -0.36 -9.91
N LYS A 43 30.35 -0.67 -8.99
CA LYS A 43 30.00 -1.19 -7.66
C LYS A 43 29.12 -0.17 -6.96
N GLN A 44 27.89 -0.57 -6.63
CA GLN A 44 26.99 0.26 -5.84
C GLN A 44 27.58 0.41 -4.44
N LYS A 45 27.82 1.65 -4.00
CA LYS A 45 28.27 1.93 -2.65
C LYS A 45 27.13 1.61 -1.68
N GLN A 46 27.31 0.61 -0.83
CA GLN A 46 26.34 0.28 0.20
C GLN A 46 26.36 1.34 1.31
N ALA A 47 25.20 1.63 1.87
CA ALA A 47 25.11 2.46 3.06
C ALA A 47 25.64 1.69 4.27
N ASN A 48 26.43 2.34 5.13
CA ASN A 48 26.85 1.74 6.39
C ASN A 48 25.81 2.08 7.47
N GLN A 49 25.17 1.05 8.02
CA GLN A 49 24.16 1.20 9.07
C GLN A 49 24.70 1.89 10.31
N GLN A 50 25.96 1.63 10.71
CA GLN A 50 26.57 2.27 11.87
C GLN A 50 26.65 3.79 11.71
N ILE A 51 26.96 4.26 10.50
CA ILE A 51 27.03 5.70 10.21
C ILE A 51 25.64 6.32 10.26
N LEU A 52 24.63 5.63 9.73
CA LEU A 52 23.25 6.11 9.77
C LEU A 52 22.72 6.19 11.21
N ASP A 53 22.98 5.17 12.03
CA ASP A 53 22.53 5.13 13.42
C ASP A 53 23.27 6.15 14.30
N HIS A 54 24.58 6.34 14.07
CA HIS A 54 25.34 7.38 14.75
C HIS A 54 24.77 8.77 14.45
N LYS A 55 24.37 9.02 13.20
CA LYS A 55 23.77 10.30 12.81
C LYS A 55 22.40 10.53 13.44
N LYS A 56 21.53 9.51 13.45
CA LYS A 56 20.24 9.58 14.16
C LYS A 56 20.43 9.93 15.64
N LYS A 57 21.42 9.31 16.30
CA LYS A 57 21.77 9.63 17.69
C LYS A 57 22.30 11.06 17.83
N ARG A 58 23.21 11.48 16.95
CA ARG A 58 23.75 12.84 16.93
C ARG A 58 22.66 13.90 16.78
N GLU A 59 21.66 13.67 15.93
CA GLU A 59 20.53 14.59 15.78
C GLU A 59 19.72 14.74 17.06
N ILE A 60 19.56 13.66 17.84
CA ILE A 60 18.89 13.73 19.15
C ILE A 60 19.73 14.56 20.12
N GLU A 61 21.02 14.27 20.23
CA GLU A 61 21.91 15.03 21.13
C GLU A 61 22.01 16.51 20.74
N LEU A 62 21.99 16.83 19.45
CA LEU A 62 21.93 18.22 18.98
C LEU A 62 20.64 18.92 19.43
N LYS A 63 19.49 18.24 19.38
CA LYS A 63 18.22 18.80 19.88
C LYS A 63 18.23 18.97 21.41
N VAL A 64 18.83 18.02 22.13
CA VAL A 64 18.98 18.10 23.59
C VAL A 64 19.83 19.32 23.95
N GLU A 65 20.94 19.55 23.26
CA GLU A 65 21.74 20.76 23.48
C GLU A 65 21.00 22.06 23.10
N GLN A 66 20.26 22.06 21.99
CA GLN A 66 19.44 23.22 21.63
C GLN A 66 18.39 23.56 22.69
N GLU A 67 17.75 22.54 23.27
CA GLU A 67 16.77 22.75 24.35
C GLU A 67 17.46 23.19 25.64
N ARG A 68 18.67 22.70 25.91
CA ARG A 68 19.49 23.17 27.04
C ARG A 68 19.81 24.66 26.91
N GLU A 69 20.36 25.07 25.77
CA GLU A 69 20.68 26.47 25.49
C GLU A 69 19.44 27.36 25.65
N ARG A 70 18.27 26.89 25.21
CA ARG A 70 17.01 27.59 25.38
C ARG A 70 16.61 27.74 26.86
N LEU A 71 16.68 26.67 27.65
CA LEU A 71 16.33 26.71 29.08
C LEU A 71 17.29 27.60 29.88
N GLU A 72 18.58 27.59 29.53
CA GLU A 72 19.60 28.46 30.11
C GLU A 72 19.34 29.94 29.77
N GLN A 73 18.95 30.25 28.52
CA GLN A 73 18.58 31.60 28.11
C GLN A 73 17.30 32.12 28.78
N GLU A 74 16.33 31.23 29.03
CA GLU A 74 15.10 31.57 29.75
C GLU A 74 15.40 31.89 31.24
N GLY A 75 16.42 31.26 31.84
CA GLY A 75 16.95 31.60 33.16
C GLY A 75 15.99 31.37 34.34
N VAL A 76 14.89 30.65 34.11
CA VAL A 76 13.84 30.36 35.11
C VAL A 76 14.16 29.10 35.93
N HIS A 77 14.95 28.19 35.38
CA HIS A 77 15.20 26.87 35.94
C HIS A 77 16.57 26.78 36.63
N THR A 78 16.66 25.99 37.70
CA THR A 78 17.96 25.66 38.30
C THR A 78 18.70 24.62 37.44
N GLU A 79 20.03 24.53 37.56
CA GLU A 79 20.82 23.54 36.78
C GLU A 79 20.31 22.10 36.96
N ALA A 80 19.88 21.73 38.16
CA ALA A 80 19.33 20.40 38.44
C ALA A 80 17.99 20.14 37.72
N ASP A 81 17.10 21.14 37.68
CA ASP A 81 15.82 21.04 36.98
C ASP A 81 16.02 20.91 35.46
N ILE A 82 17.01 21.65 34.91
CA ILE A 82 17.37 21.59 33.49
C ILE A 82 17.82 20.17 33.14
N GLU A 83 18.69 19.54 33.94
CA GLU A 83 19.14 18.17 33.70
C GLU A 83 18.00 17.14 33.69
N GLU A 84 17.03 17.26 34.61
CA GLU A 84 15.87 16.37 34.66
C GLU A 84 14.97 16.54 33.43
N ILE A 85 14.68 17.79 33.04
CA ILE A 85 13.90 18.10 31.84
C ILE A 85 14.58 17.55 30.59
N LEU A 86 15.91 17.71 30.47
CA LEU A 86 16.68 17.21 29.33
C LEU A 86 16.73 15.67 29.30
N ALA A 87 16.78 15.00 30.45
CA ALA A 87 16.70 13.54 30.52
C ALA A 87 15.35 13.02 30.01
N LEU A 88 14.25 13.66 30.42
CA LEU A 88 12.90 13.35 29.92
C LEU A 88 12.79 13.65 28.41
N PHE A 89 13.32 14.78 27.96
CA PHE A 89 13.32 15.19 26.56
C PHE A 89 14.12 14.20 25.68
N ARG A 90 15.31 13.78 26.14
CA ARG A 90 16.13 12.76 25.45
C ARG A 90 15.35 11.43 25.32
N ALA A 91 14.69 10.98 26.39
CA ALA A 91 13.86 9.78 26.36
C ALA A 91 12.68 9.92 25.38
N GLN A 92 12.05 11.09 25.33
CA GLN A 92 10.95 11.40 24.42
C GLN A 92 11.40 11.40 22.94
N GLU A 93 12.53 12.01 22.62
CA GLU A 93 13.07 12.05 21.25
C GLU A 93 13.53 10.66 20.78
N LEU A 94 14.12 9.85 21.67
CA LEU A 94 14.43 8.45 21.37
C LEU A 94 13.16 7.63 21.07
N ALA A 95 12.10 7.82 21.84
CA ALA A 95 10.82 7.16 21.59
C ALA A 95 10.21 7.60 20.23
N LYS A 96 10.24 8.90 19.90
CA LYS A 96 9.78 9.42 18.61
C LYS A 96 10.56 8.84 17.42
N LEU A 97 11.87 8.62 17.57
CA LEU A 97 12.71 8.02 16.52
C LEU A 97 12.26 6.59 16.18
N SER A 98 11.83 5.82 17.18
CA SER A 98 11.33 4.46 16.98
C SER A 98 10.00 4.41 16.23
N VAL A 99 9.14 5.41 16.42
CA VAL A 99 7.81 5.50 15.80
C VAL A 99 7.88 6.14 14.40
N ASN A 100 8.72 7.17 14.23
CA ASN A 100 8.81 7.98 13.01
C ASN A 100 10.15 7.78 12.30
N VAL A 101 10.40 6.56 11.82
CA VAL A 101 11.56 6.24 10.96
C VAL A 101 11.58 7.10 9.68
N ASN A 102 10.40 7.55 9.21
CA ASN A 102 10.24 8.30 7.97
C ASN A 102 10.49 9.81 8.09
N ALA A 103 10.29 10.42 9.26
CA ALA A 103 10.37 11.89 9.41
C ALA A 103 11.81 12.41 9.40
N VAL A 104 12.75 11.63 9.95
CA VAL A 104 14.18 11.95 9.98
C VAL A 104 14.81 11.94 8.58
N SER A 105 14.23 11.14 7.68
CA SER A 105 14.68 11.04 6.28
C SER A 105 14.79 12.42 5.63
N ASN A 106 13.78 13.29 5.75
CA ASN A 106 13.76 14.55 4.99
C ASN A 106 14.87 15.56 5.33
N LYS A 107 15.56 15.43 6.47
CA LYS A 107 16.70 16.31 6.83
C LYS A 107 18.06 15.79 6.36
N LEU A 108 18.17 14.50 6.07
CA LEU A 108 19.42 13.83 5.67
C LEU A 108 19.60 13.82 4.13
N THR A 109 19.00 14.76 3.40
CA THR A 109 18.98 14.75 1.92
C THR A 109 20.36 14.87 1.29
N ASP A 110 21.27 15.60 1.94
CA ASP A 110 22.62 15.87 1.41
C ASP A 110 23.63 14.79 1.83
N GLU A 111 23.19 13.79 2.60
CA GLU A 111 24.11 12.83 3.18
C GLU A 111 24.37 11.65 2.25
N THR A 112 25.66 11.39 2.02
CA THR A 112 26.14 10.33 1.12
C THR A 112 25.59 8.94 1.43
N HIS A 113 25.54 8.55 2.71
CA HIS A 113 25.03 7.23 3.12
C HIS A 113 23.50 7.14 3.12
N ALA A 114 22.78 8.20 3.49
CA ALA A 114 21.33 8.23 3.41
C ALA A 114 20.87 8.20 1.94
N MET A 115 21.57 8.94 1.06
CA MET A 115 21.36 8.86 -0.39
C MET A 115 21.65 7.46 -0.94
N ALA A 116 22.72 6.81 -0.47
CA ALA A 116 23.04 5.44 -0.88
C ALA A 116 21.93 4.46 -0.47
N GLN A 117 21.44 4.55 0.77
CA GLN A 117 20.35 3.70 1.25
C GLN A 117 19.08 3.93 0.42
N ARG A 118 18.68 5.18 0.21
CA ARG A 118 17.53 5.53 -0.65
C ARG A 118 17.67 5.00 -2.06
N LYS A 119 18.86 5.10 -2.65
CA LYS A 119 19.11 4.55 -4.00
C LYS A 119 18.98 3.04 -4.01
N VAL A 120 19.48 2.34 -2.99
CA VAL A 120 19.29 0.89 -2.87
C VAL A 120 17.81 0.54 -2.73
N GLU A 121 17.05 1.26 -1.92
CA GLU A 121 15.59 1.08 -1.75
C GLU A 121 14.80 1.41 -3.03
N GLN A 122 15.19 2.48 -3.75
CA GLN A 122 14.58 2.83 -5.03
C GLN A 122 14.87 1.76 -6.07
N MET A 123 16.11 1.27 -6.14
CA MET A 123 16.50 0.21 -7.07
C MET A 123 15.83 -1.11 -6.71
N SER A 124 15.66 -1.45 -5.44
CA SER A 124 14.94 -2.66 -5.02
C SER A 124 13.44 -2.55 -5.35
N LYS A 125 12.83 -1.38 -5.15
CA LYS A 125 11.44 -1.12 -5.55
C LYS A 125 11.26 -1.21 -7.07
N LEU A 126 12.19 -0.65 -7.85
CA LEU A 126 12.19 -0.79 -9.31
C LEU A 126 12.39 -2.26 -9.72
N LYS A 127 13.32 -2.98 -9.11
CA LYS A 127 13.56 -4.41 -9.36
C LYS A 127 12.30 -5.24 -9.13
N ALA A 128 11.60 -4.99 -8.03
CA ALA A 128 10.31 -5.62 -7.73
C ALA A 128 9.23 -5.24 -8.75
N ALA A 129 9.14 -3.97 -9.15
CA ALA A 129 8.18 -3.50 -10.15
C ALA A 129 8.41 -4.14 -11.54
N PHE A 130 9.67 -4.35 -11.93
CA PHE A 130 10.02 -5.07 -13.15
C PHE A 130 9.92 -6.60 -13.02
N GLY A 131 9.59 -7.12 -11.82
CA GLY A 131 9.48 -8.56 -11.58
C GLY A 131 10.81 -9.30 -11.65
N VAL A 132 11.93 -8.60 -11.45
CA VAL A 132 13.27 -9.17 -11.40
C VAL A 132 13.46 -9.78 -10.01
N LYS A 133 13.75 -11.09 -9.95
CA LYS A 133 14.00 -11.80 -8.69
C LYS A 133 15.36 -11.41 -8.10
N ASP A 134 15.52 -11.61 -6.79
CA ASP A 134 16.75 -11.23 -6.11
C ASP A 134 17.98 -12.05 -6.47
N ASP A 135 17.75 -13.33 -6.78
CA ASP A 135 18.81 -14.31 -7.04
C ASP A 135 19.34 -14.31 -8.48
N ILE A 136 18.83 -13.42 -9.35
CA ILE A 136 19.22 -13.37 -10.76
C ILE A 136 20.63 -12.81 -10.86
N ARG A 137 21.58 -13.66 -11.30
CA ARG A 137 22.94 -13.26 -11.59
C ARG A 137 23.05 -12.82 -13.05
N GLU A 138 24.03 -11.96 -13.30
CA GLU A 138 24.38 -11.57 -14.65
C GLU A 138 24.76 -12.82 -15.46
N GLY A 139 24.17 -12.99 -16.66
CA GLY A 139 24.38 -14.18 -17.50
C GLY A 139 23.30 -15.27 -17.37
N ASP A 140 22.54 -15.31 -16.28
CA ASP A 140 21.47 -16.31 -16.08
C ASP A 140 20.38 -16.23 -17.15
N ALA A 141 20.16 -15.03 -17.69
CA ALA A 141 19.25 -14.80 -18.80
C ALA A 141 19.69 -15.47 -20.11
N PHE A 142 20.94 -15.90 -20.27
CA PHE A 142 21.43 -16.60 -21.46
C PHE A 142 21.54 -18.12 -21.27
N ASN A 143 21.45 -18.61 -20.03
CA ASN A 143 21.51 -20.04 -19.71
C ASN A 143 20.19 -20.73 -20.09
N ARG A 144 20.18 -21.40 -21.25
CA ARG A 144 18.99 -22.09 -21.79
C ARG A 144 18.40 -23.11 -20.82
N GLU A 145 19.24 -23.94 -20.20
CA GLU A 145 18.82 -24.95 -19.23
C GLU A 145 18.15 -24.32 -18.00
N LEU A 146 18.74 -23.25 -17.47
CA LEU A 146 18.19 -22.51 -16.33
C LEU A 146 16.82 -21.90 -16.67
N GLN A 147 16.66 -21.36 -17.88
CA GLN A 147 15.37 -20.85 -18.34
C GLN A 147 14.31 -21.96 -18.48
N GLU A 148 14.69 -23.12 -19.01
CA GLU A 148 13.77 -24.26 -19.15
C GLU A 148 13.32 -24.77 -17.79
N GLN A 149 14.22 -24.86 -16.80
CA GLN A 149 13.89 -25.18 -15.42
C GLN A 149 12.95 -24.15 -14.79
N LEU A 150 13.22 -22.85 -14.93
CA LEU A 150 12.36 -21.79 -14.42
C LEU A 150 10.97 -21.79 -15.07
N LYS A 151 10.88 -22.11 -16.37
CA LYS A 151 9.61 -22.29 -17.08
C LYS A 151 8.85 -23.50 -16.55
N ALA A 152 9.51 -24.64 -16.38
CA ALA A 152 8.90 -25.85 -15.84
C ALA A 152 8.37 -25.64 -14.42
N GLN A 153 9.16 -24.99 -13.55
CA GLN A 153 8.72 -24.62 -12.19
C GLN A 153 7.50 -23.70 -12.22
N ARG A 154 7.49 -22.68 -13.08
CA ARG A 154 6.34 -21.77 -13.22
C ARG A 154 5.08 -22.49 -13.73
N MET A 155 5.23 -23.46 -14.62
CA MET A 155 4.11 -24.28 -15.12
C MET A 155 3.57 -25.19 -14.02
N ALA A 156 4.45 -25.88 -13.28
CA ALA A 156 4.07 -26.73 -12.16
C ALA A 156 3.39 -25.94 -11.03
N GLU A 157 3.89 -24.74 -10.70
CA GLU A 157 3.28 -23.85 -9.71
C GLU A 157 1.88 -23.39 -10.14
N ARG A 158 1.70 -23.03 -11.41
CA ARG A 158 0.39 -22.66 -11.96
C ARG A 158 -0.59 -23.82 -11.94
N GLU A 159 -0.15 -25.02 -12.31
CA GLU A 159 -0.97 -26.23 -12.27
C GLU A 159 -1.36 -26.59 -10.84
N ALA A 160 -0.42 -26.51 -9.89
CA ALA A 160 -0.70 -26.72 -8.47
C ALA A 160 -1.68 -25.67 -7.92
N ALA A 161 -1.52 -24.39 -8.28
CA ALA A 161 -2.43 -23.32 -7.89
C ALA A 161 -3.83 -23.48 -8.51
N GLN A 162 -3.94 -23.93 -9.76
CA GLN A 162 -5.22 -24.25 -10.39
C GLN A 162 -5.90 -25.44 -9.71
N LYS A 163 -5.17 -26.53 -9.46
CA LYS A 163 -5.68 -27.69 -8.71
C LYS A 163 -6.15 -27.30 -7.31
N ALA A 164 -5.39 -26.48 -6.60
CA ALA A 164 -5.78 -25.97 -5.28
C ALA A 164 -7.06 -25.12 -5.34
N ARG A 165 -7.20 -24.23 -6.33
CA ARG A 165 -8.43 -23.44 -6.53
C ARG A 165 -9.64 -24.29 -6.91
N GLU A 166 -9.44 -25.30 -7.75
CA GLU A 166 -10.51 -26.24 -8.10
C GLU A 166 -10.93 -27.12 -6.92
N GLU A 167 -9.98 -27.53 -6.10
CA GLU A 167 -10.31 -28.28 -4.88
C GLU A 167 -11.05 -27.39 -3.88
N GLU A 168 -10.61 -26.14 -3.71
CA GLU A 168 -11.28 -25.17 -2.86
C GLU A 168 -12.70 -24.83 -3.37
N SER A 169 -12.89 -24.66 -4.68
CA SER A 169 -14.22 -24.42 -5.26
C SER A 169 -15.14 -25.62 -5.07
N LYS A 170 -14.65 -26.85 -5.29
CA LYS A 170 -15.41 -28.08 -5.01
C LYS A 170 -15.74 -28.23 -3.53
N ARG A 171 -14.84 -27.85 -2.62
CA ARG A 171 -15.11 -27.83 -1.17
C ARG A 171 -16.21 -26.81 -0.82
N ARG A 172 -16.12 -25.58 -1.36
CA ARG A 172 -17.13 -24.53 -1.17
C ARG A 172 -18.48 -24.90 -1.75
N GLU A 173 -18.54 -25.53 -2.93
CA GLU A 173 -19.79 -25.99 -3.54
C GLU A 173 -20.45 -27.10 -2.72
N LYS A 174 -19.66 -28.08 -2.25
CA LYS A 174 -20.17 -29.14 -1.36
C LYS A 174 -20.70 -28.55 -0.05
N GLU A 175 -20.02 -27.56 0.51
CA GLU A 175 -20.47 -26.87 1.72
C GLU A 175 -21.75 -26.06 1.47
N ALA A 176 -21.83 -25.30 0.37
CA ALA A 176 -23.02 -24.56 -0.02
C ALA A 176 -24.23 -25.48 -0.22
N ARG A 177 -24.06 -26.62 -0.91
CA ARG A 177 -25.11 -27.62 -1.11
C ARG A 177 -25.57 -28.25 0.22
N ARG A 178 -24.68 -28.43 1.20
CA ARG A 178 -25.04 -28.90 2.54
C ARG A 178 -25.87 -27.84 3.28
N ARG A 179 -25.44 -26.58 3.26
CA ARG A 179 -26.15 -25.45 3.87
C ARG A 179 -27.53 -25.22 3.24
N GLU A 180 -27.66 -25.36 1.92
CA GLU A 180 -28.94 -25.23 1.23
C GLU A 180 -29.91 -26.36 1.63
N LYS A 181 -29.44 -27.61 1.69
CA LYS A 181 -30.25 -28.74 2.17
C LYS A 181 -30.70 -28.55 3.62
N GLU A 182 -29.85 -27.98 4.47
CA GLU A 182 -30.18 -27.68 5.86
C GLU A 182 -31.24 -26.56 5.96
N ARG A 183 -31.05 -25.46 5.23
CA ARG A 183 -32.05 -24.38 5.13
C ARG A 183 -33.39 -24.86 4.58
N ALA A 184 -33.39 -25.74 3.59
CA ALA A 184 -34.61 -26.32 3.04
C ALA A 184 -35.34 -27.23 4.05
N LYS A 185 -34.60 -27.99 4.87
CA LYS A 185 -35.18 -28.76 5.97
C LYS A 185 -35.76 -27.85 7.04
N GLU A 186 -35.03 -26.80 7.42
CA GLU A 186 -35.48 -25.83 8.41
C GLU A 186 -36.73 -25.08 7.94
N ALA A 187 -36.77 -24.63 6.68
CA ALA A 187 -37.94 -23.98 6.10
C ALA A 187 -39.18 -24.89 6.11
N LYS A 188 -39.02 -26.19 5.77
CA LYS A 188 -40.11 -27.18 5.86
C LYS A 188 -40.58 -27.40 7.29
N GLN A 189 -39.68 -27.36 8.28
CA GLN A 189 -40.07 -27.46 9.69
C GLN A 189 -40.85 -26.22 10.13
N ARG A 190 -40.36 -25.01 9.79
CA ARG A 190 -41.04 -23.75 10.07
C ARG A 190 -42.44 -23.68 9.42
N GLU A 191 -42.58 -24.15 8.18
CA GLU A 191 -43.89 -24.20 7.50
C GLU A 191 -44.87 -25.17 8.21
N LYS A 192 -44.38 -26.36 8.61
CA LYS A 192 -45.19 -27.32 9.38
C LYS A 192 -45.61 -26.74 10.73
N GLU A 193 -44.70 -26.06 11.42
CA GLU A 193 -45.00 -25.41 12.70
C GLU A 193 -46.01 -24.27 12.53
N ALA A 194 -45.86 -23.44 11.50
CA ALA A 194 -46.82 -22.38 11.17
C ALA A 194 -48.22 -22.93 10.90
N LYS A 195 -48.33 -24.01 10.11
CA LYS A 195 -49.63 -24.69 9.86
C LYS A 195 -50.23 -25.28 11.13
N ARG A 196 -49.42 -25.77 12.08
CA ARG A 196 -49.91 -26.25 13.38
C ARG A 196 -50.44 -25.08 14.23
N ARG A 197 -49.70 -23.98 14.30
CA ARG A 197 -50.11 -22.76 15.02
C ARG A 197 -51.39 -22.16 14.44
N GLU A 198 -51.54 -22.14 13.11
CA GLU A 198 -52.76 -21.65 12.45
C GLU A 198 -53.97 -22.53 12.76
N LYS A 199 -53.81 -23.87 12.76
CA LYS A 199 -54.87 -24.80 13.16
C LYS A 199 -55.26 -24.63 14.63
N GLU A 200 -54.29 -24.46 15.51
CA GLU A 200 -54.54 -24.21 16.94
C GLU A 200 -55.25 -22.86 17.15
N ALA A 201 -54.85 -21.81 16.43
CA ALA A 201 -55.52 -20.51 16.47
C ALA A 201 -56.99 -20.60 16.02
N LYS A 202 -57.27 -21.31 14.91
CA LYS A 202 -58.64 -21.55 14.44
C LYS A 202 -59.48 -22.35 15.42
N LEU A 203 -58.90 -23.31 16.13
CA LEU A 203 -59.60 -24.04 17.19
C LEU A 203 -59.92 -23.14 18.38
N ARG A 204 -58.95 -22.34 18.85
CA ARG A 204 -59.18 -21.35 19.92
C ARG A 204 -60.21 -20.30 19.55
N GLU A 205 -60.27 -19.89 18.28
CA GLU A 205 -61.27 -18.95 17.80
C GLU A 205 -62.68 -19.55 17.83
N LYS A 206 -62.84 -20.80 17.37
CA LYS A 206 -64.11 -21.54 17.47
C LYS A 206 -64.55 -21.73 18.92
N GLU A 207 -63.64 -22.10 19.81
CA GLU A 207 -63.93 -22.24 21.24
C GLU A 207 -64.36 -20.90 21.87
N ARG A 208 -63.73 -19.78 21.47
CA ARG A 208 -64.15 -18.44 21.88
C ARG A 208 -65.52 -18.07 21.34
N GLU A 209 -65.85 -18.44 20.11
CA GLU A 209 -67.16 -18.20 19.51
C GLU A 209 -68.26 -19.03 20.21
N GLU A 210 -67.98 -20.30 20.51
CA GLU A 210 -68.88 -21.17 21.29
C GLU A 210 -69.07 -20.63 22.71
N ALA A 211 -68.00 -20.18 23.38
CA ALA A 211 -68.10 -19.53 24.69
C ALA A 211 -68.96 -18.26 24.63
N ARG A 212 -68.82 -17.44 23.57
CA ARG A 212 -69.67 -16.27 23.34
C ARG A 212 -71.14 -16.64 23.15
N ARG A 213 -71.44 -17.68 22.33
CA ARG A 213 -72.82 -18.16 22.13
C ARG A 213 -73.41 -18.72 23.43
N ALA A 214 -72.64 -19.45 24.22
CA ALA A 214 -73.07 -19.94 25.53
C ALA A 214 -73.32 -18.81 26.54
N GLU A 215 -72.50 -17.75 26.53
CA GLU A 215 -72.75 -16.54 27.33
C GLU A 215 -74.03 -15.82 26.87
N GLU A 216 -74.28 -15.75 25.56
CA GLU A 216 -75.49 -15.14 25.01
C GLU A 216 -76.75 -15.94 25.37
N GLU A 217 -76.71 -17.28 25.34
CA GLU A 217 -77.80 -18.12 25.83
C GLU A 217 -78.02 -17.99 27.34
N ARG A 218 -76.95 -17.92 28.14
CA ARG A 218 -77.06 -17.62 29.57
C ARG A 218 -77.71 -16.26 29.82
N ARG A 219 -77.42 -15.24 28.98
CA ARG A 219 -78.07 -13.92 29.05
C ARG A 219 -79.55 -13.97 28.69
N ARG A 220 -79.96 -14.81 27.74
CA ARG A 220 -81.38 -14.98 27.35
C ARG A 220 -82.20 -15.68 28.43
N ASN A 221 -81.62 -16.69 29.10
CA ASN A 221 -82.30 -17.48 30.14
C ASN A 221 -82.17 -16.92 31.57
N ALA A 222 -81.52 -15.77 31.76
CA ALA A 222 -81.40 -15.11 33.06
C ALA A 222 -82.72 -14.42 33.48
N SER A 223 -83.20 -14.75 34.69
CA SER A 223 -84.37 -14.14 35.36
C SER A 223 -84.26 -12.60 35.41
N PRO A 224 -85.37 -11.84 35.31
CA PRO A 224 -85.37 -10.37 35.30
C PRO A 224 -84.58 -9.73 36.45
N GLU A 225 -84.53 -10.37 37.61
CA GLU A 225 -83.82 -9.90 38.81
C GLU A 225 -82.29 -9.99 38.68
N ALA A 226 -81.77 -10.94 37.89
CA ALA A 226 -80.33 -11.09 37.62
C ALA A 226 -79.79 -10.05 36.61
N ARG A 227 -80.67 -9.36 35.88
CA ARG A 227 -80.29 -8.29 34.94
C ARG A 227 -79.98 -6.96 35.63
N LEU A 228 -80.43 -6.77 36.87
CA LEU A 228 -80.27 -5.51 37.61
C LEU A 228 -79.00 -5.46 38.48
N TYR A 229 -78.38 -6.61 38.79
CA TYR A 229 -77.19 -6.69 39.64
C TYR A 229 -75.86 -6.85 38.88
N ARG A 230 -75.81 -6.47 37.60
CA ARG A 230 -74.57 -6.44 36.80
C ARG A 230 -74.17 -5.01 36.38
N LYS A 231 -74.56 -4.02 37.19
CA LYS A 231 -74.13 -2.62 37.04
C LYS A 231 -72.71 -2.37 37.60
N TYR A 232 -72.12 -3.35 38.29
CA TYR A 232 -70.81 -3.25 38.94
C TYR A 232 -69.85 -4.42 38.63
N GLU A 233 -70.00 -5.07 37.47
CA GLU A 233 -68.90 -5.87 36.90
C GLU A 233 -68.28 -5.08 35.75
N ALA A 234 -66.95 -4.90 35.79
CA ALA A 234 -66.20 -4.23 34.74
C ALA A 234 -66.47 -4.91 33.39
N ALA A 235 -66.92 -4.13 32.41
CA ALA A 235 -67.18 -4.64 31.07
C ALA A 235 -65.92 -5.33 30.54
N PRO A 236 -66.00 -6.57 30.01
CA PRO A 236 -64.87 -7.14 29.30
C PRO A 236 -64.57 -6.21 28.13
N ASP A 237 -63.29 -5.80 28.03
CA ASP A 237 -62.80 -4.79 27.10
C ASP A 237 -63.52 -4.90 25.76
N ARG A 238 -64.34 -3.87 25.48
CA ARG A 238 -64.93 -3.69 24.17
C ARG A 238 -63.78 -3.75 23.18
N TYR A 239 -63.93 -4.63 22.19
CA TYR A 239 -63.11 -4.64 20.98
C TYR A 239 -62.88 -3.21 20.52
N ASP A 240 -61.66 -2.72 20.73
CA ASP A 240 -61.20 -1.43 20.24
C ASP A 240 -60.65 -1.66 18.83
N PRO A 241 -61.35 -1.18 17.78
CA PRO A 241 -60.88 -1.34 16.41
C PRO A 241 -59.60 -0.54 16.09
N TYR A 242 -59.02 0.17 17.06
CA TYR A 242 -57.75 0.90 16.94
C TYR A 242 -56.60 0.34 17.82
N ALA A 243 -56.78 -0.82 18.48
CA ALA A 243 -55.74 -1.41 19.33
C ALA A 243 -54.47 -1.85 18.58
N ASP A 244 -54.55 -2.07 17.27
CA ASP A 244 -53.38 -2.45 16.43
C ASP A 244 -52.52 -1.25 16.00
N GLU A 245 -53.02 0.00 16.09
CA GLU A 245 -52.25 1.17 15.65
C GLU A 245 -51.35 1.77 16.74
N GLN A 246 -51.62 1.50 18.03
CA GLN A 246 -50.75 1.95 19.13
C GLN A 246 -49.69 0.93 19.57
N ARG A 247 -49.71 -0.31 19.04
CA ARG A 247 -48.65 -1.31 19.28
C ARG A 247 -47.49 -1.24 18.30
N ARG A 248 -47.48 -0.25 17.41
CA ARG A 248 -46.36 0.05 16.50
C ARG A 248 -45.45 1.18 17.00
N GLY A 249 -45.60 1.57 18.26
CA GLY A 249 -45.02 2.80 18.78
C GLY A 249 -44.33 2.69 20.13
N TYR A 250 -43.85 1.52 20.58
CA TYR A 250 -43.01 1.46 21.79
C TYR A 250 -42.29 0.10 21.97
N ASP A 251 -41.33 -0.26 21.10
CA ASP A 251 -40.30 -1.27 21.45
C ASP A 251 -39.10 -1.27 20.47
N ASP A 252 -38.61 -0.07 20.10
CA ASP A 252 -37.38 0.07 19.29
C ASP A 252 -36.45 1.15 19.87
N ARG A 253 -36.46 1.28 21.20
CA ARG A 253 -35.65 2.27 21.91
C ARG A 253 -35.20 1.75 23.28
N TYR A 254 -34.48 0.62 23.35
CA TYR A 254 -33.44 0.35 24.36
C TYR A 254 -32.62 -0.90 23.98
N ASP A 255 -31.87 -0.81 22.88
CA ASP A 255 -30.64 -1.62 22.69
C ASP A 255 -29.59 -0.85 21.85
N ARG A 256 -29.60 0.47 22.05
CA ARG A 256 -28.56 1.39 21.61
C ARG A 256 -27.96 1.97 22.88
N ASP A 257 -26.97 1.27 23.44
CA ASP A 257 -25.73 1.84 23.98
C ASP A 257 -24.98 0.83 24.86
N GLU A 258 -24.34 -0.17 24.24
CA GLU A 258 -23.08 -0.74 24.75
C GLU A 258 -22.18 -1.13 23.58
N ARG A 259 -21.48 -0.15 23.00
CA ARG A 259 -20.00 -0.17 22.95
C ARG A 259 -19.43 1.05 22.23
N ARG A 260 -18.92 1.93 23.07
CA ARG A 260 -17.99 3.02 22.80
C ARG A 260 -16.61 2.43 22.48
N TYR A 261 -16.03 2.91 21.36
CA TYR A 261 -14.60 2.93 20.97
C TYR A 261 -13.86 1.59 20.79
N ASP A 262 -13.55 1.28 19.54
CA ASP A 262 -12.14 1.36 19.15
C ASP A 262 -11.98 1.80 17.69
N SER A 263 -10.99 2.67 17.49
CA SER A 263 -10.63 3.31 16.24
C SER A 263 -9.74 2.40 15.38
N ALA A 264 -9.83 2.50 14.05
CA ALA A 264 -8.66 2.56 13.17
C ALA A 264 -9.07 2.53 11.69
N SER A 265 -8.96 3.72 11.08
CA SER A 265 -8.36 4.00 9.78
C SER A 265 -8.35 2.89 8.72
N ARG A 266 -9.19 3.03 7.70
CA ARG A 266 -8.80 2.66 6.34
C ARG A 266 -8.94 3.85 5.43
N ASP A 267 -7.76 4.31 5.05
CA ASP A 267 -7.46 5.39 4.14
C ASP A 267 -8.20 5.29 2.80
N ARG A 268 -8.49 6.49 2.30
CA ARG A 268 -8.76 6.78 0.91
C ARG A 268 -7.44 6.70 0.14
N ASP A 269 -7.43 5.90 -0.91
CA ASP A 269 -6.78 6.23 -2.18
C ASP A 269 -7.89 6.06 -3.23
N ARG A 270 -8.54 7.11 -3.74
CA ARG A 270 -8.03 8.16 -4.64
C ARG A 270 -7.59 7.59 -5.99
N ASP A 271 -8.58 7.38 -6.85
CA ASP A 271 -8.54 7.61 -8.30
C ASP A 271 -9.99 7.92 -8.68
N GLY A 272 -10.38 9.03 -9.30
CA GLY A 272 -9.66 9.86 -10.25
C GLY A 272 -10.68 10.14 -11.34
N ALA A 273 -11.35 11.29 -11.27
CA ALA A 273 -12.40 11.71 -12.18
C ALA A 273 -11.87 11.80 -13.63
N GLY A 274 -12.68 11.33 -14.58
CA GLY A 274 -12.52 11.56 -16.01
C GLY A 274 -13.90 11.78 -16.62
N GLU A 275 -14.09 12.97 -17.17
CA GLU A 275 -15.34 13.55 -17.64
C GLU A 275 -16.04 12.75 -18.75
N GLY A 276 -17.35 12.95 -18.84
CA GLY A 276 -18.22 12.16 -19.70
C GLY A 276 -18.17 12.50 -21.19
N ARG A 277 -18.92 11.70 -21.97
CA ARG A 277 -19.69 12.13 -23.13
C ARG A 277 -20.63 11.00 -23.58
N ARG A 278 -21.74 11.44 -24.16
CA ARG A 278 -22.96 10.74 -24.52
C ARG A 278 -22.75 9.69 -25.63
N GLY A 279 -23.61 8.67 -25.64
CA GLY A 279 -24.27 8.22 -26.87
C GLY A 279 -24.16 6.74 -27.24
N GLY A 280 -25.32 6.10 -27.39
CA GLY A 280 -25.62 5.30 -28.59
C GLY A 280 -25.33 3.80 -28.56
N MET A 281 -26.39 3.03 -28.79
CA MET A 281 -26.44 1.57 -28.87
C MET A 281 -26.13 1.05 -30.29
N ALA A 282 -25.18 0.08 -30.39
CA ALA A 282 -25.07 -1.04 -31.37
C ALA A 282 -24.83 -0.77 -32.89
N PRO A 283 -24.60 -1.81 -33.74
CA PRO A 283 -23.46 -2.75 -33.77
C PRO A 283 -22.82 -2.95 -35.18
N SER A 284 -21.68 -3.67 -35.21
CA SER A 284 -21.06 -4.43 -36.32
C SER A 284 -20.65 -3.73 -37.63
N VAL A 285 -19.41 -3.97 -38.10
CA VAL A 285 -19.04 -4.59 -39.41
C VAL A 285 -17.51 -4.57 -39.55
N ARG A 286 -16.96 -5.68 -40.05
CA ARG A 286 -15.57 -5.86 -40.49
C ARG A 286 -15.24 -4.87 -41.61
N ASP A 287 -14.02 -4.32 -41.62
CA ASP A 287 -13.30 -4.17 -42.88
C ASP A 287 -11.80 -4.09 -42.67
N GLU A 288 -11.09 -4.77 -43.57
CA GLU A 288 -9.65 -4.78 -43.71
C GLU A 288 -9.21 -3.46 -44.38
N ARG A 289 -8.06 -2.91 -43.95
CA ARG A 289 -6.97 -2.35 -44.79
C ARG A 289 -6.11 -1.33 -44.03
N GLY A 290 -4.81 -1.36 -44.33
CA GLY A 290 -3.95 -0.18 -44.27
C GLY A 290 -2.94 -0.16 -43.12
N ARG A 291 -1.77 -0.75 -43.36
CA ARG A 291 -0.53 -0.32 -42.72
C ARG A 291 -0.24 1.11 -43.17
N ASP A 292 0.13 2.00 -42.24
CA ASP A 292 1.09 3.07 -42.52
C ASP A 292 1.76 3.54 -41.22
N MET A 293 3.08 3.38 -41.16
CA MET A 293 3.98 3.88 -40.12
C MET A 293 4.38 5.32 -40.45
N PRO A 294 4.43 6.26 -39.48
CA PRO A 294 5.12 7.52 -39.73
C PRO A 294 6.64 7.34 -39.58
N ALA A 295 7.34 7.75 -40.64
CA ALA A 295 8.79 7.76 -40.76
C ALA A 295 9.45 8.68 -39.71
N ARG A 296 10.59 8.23 -39.18
CA ARG A 296 11.55 9.05 -38.44
C ARG A 296 12.49 9.69 -39.45
N ASP A 297 12.39 11.00 -39.63
CA ASP A 297 13.42 11.75 -40.34
C ASP A 297 14.66 11.93 -39.45
N VAL A 298 15.78 11.51 -40.02
CA VAL A 298 17.14 11.68 -39.52
C VAL A 298 17.75 12.81 -40.35
N GLU A 299 17.99 13.97 -39.75
CA GLU A 299 18.92 14.94 -40.32
C GLU A 299 20.05 15.29 -39.34
N ARG A 300 21.26 15.16 -39.89
CA ARG A 300 22.55 15.45 -39.28
C ARG A 300 22.83 16.95 -39.36
N GLY A 301 23.37 17.48 -38.27
CA GLY A 301 24.62 18.26 -38.30
C GLY A 301 24.52 19.76 -38.53
N ARG A 302 25.13 20.49 -37.59
CA ARG A 302 25.86 21.79 -37.65
C ARG A 302 25.72 22.42 -36.26
N GLY A 303 26.70 22.34 -35.37
CA GLY A 303 27.93 23.12 -35.47
C GLY A 303 27.66 24.57 -35.07
N ARG A 304 27.85 24.92 -33.79
CA ARG A 304 28.04 26.29 -33.30
C ARG A 304 28.57 26.31 -31.87
N GLU A 305 29.89 26.35 -31.78
CA GLU A 305 30.62 27.01 -30.68
C GLU A 305 30.21 28.49 -30.65
N ARG A 306 29.90 29.03 -29.47
CA ARG A 306 30.13 30.44 -29.12
C ARG A 306 30.42 30.56 -27.64
N GLY A 307 31.41 31.40 -27.36
CA GLY A 307 32.16 31.51 -26.12
C GLY A 307 31.33 31.88 -24.90
N ARG A 308 31.84 31.43 -23.74
CA ARG A 308 31.66 32.14 -22.48
C ARG A 308 33.02 32.69 -22.11
N ASP A 309 33.15 33.99 -22.27
CA ASP A 309 34.23 34.79 -21.70
C ASP A 309 34.10 34.71 -20.18
N LEU A 310 35.16 34.18 -19.54
CA LEU A 310 35.37 34.30 -18.10
C LEU A 310 36.34 35.46 -17.91
N ASP A 311 35.81 36.64 -17.61
CA ASP A 311 36.62 37.73 -17.11
C ASP A 311 37.11 37.40 -15.71
N ARG A 312 38.40 37.08 -15.68
CA ARG A 312 39.30 37.06 -14.54
C ARG A 312 39.84 38.48 -14.40
N MET A 313 39.44 39.19 -13.35
CA MET A 313 40.20 40.36 -12.89
C MET A 313 40.81 40.07 -11.53
N GLU A 314 42.12 40.21 -11.54
CA GLU A 314 43.09 40.14 -10.47
C GLU A 314 42.90 41.28 -9.45
N ASP A 315 43.31 40.98 -8.23
CA ASP A 315 44.11 41.80 -7.32
C ASP A 315 43.76 43.29 -7.16
N ARG A 316 43.35 43.64 -5.93
CA ARG A 316 43.87 44.84 -5.28
C ARG A 316 43.86 44.71 -3.77
N ASP A 317 45.07 44.71 -3.23
CA ASP A 317 45.40 45.16 -1.89
C ASP A 317 44.80 46.55 -1.59
N GLY A 318 44.43 46.75 -0.32
CA GLY A 318 43.89 48.00 0.23
C GLY A 318 43.16 47.76 1.55
#